data_AF-A0A9E1ZRM4-F1
#
_entry.id   AF-A0A9E1ZRM4-F1
#
_cell.length_a   1.000
_cell.length_b   1.000
_cell.length_c   1.000
_cell.angle_alpha   90.00
_cell.angle_beta   90.00
_cell.angle_gamma   90.00
#
_symmetry.space_group_name_H-M   'P 1'
#
loop_
_entity.id
_entity.type
_entity.pdbx_description
1 polymer ?
#
loop_
_entity_poly.entity_id
_entity_poly.type
_entity_poly.pdbx_seq_one_letter_code
_entity_poly.pdbx_strand_id
1 'polypeptide(L)'
;MDALSHRIKKVAESVLENEALIGGLDKSTAKILQGWGVKHATRAAEDTHTLDDESAEKAMYPQLKASRRLLRAIRVWLEHEKEATAEERQKLWAKVEKRAQGLYGDGISLPSPSQFSGEKPVEFIENLREWLEGGSNEKEDKKTFFSSLFGNKKKK
;
A
#
# COMPACT_ATOMS: atom_id res chain seq x y z
N MET A 1 24.33 -15.14 9.30
CA MET A 1 23.34 -14.37 8.54
C MET A 1 24.08 -13.72 7.38
N ASP A 2 23.65 -13.96 6.14
CA ASP A 2 24.26 -13.33 4.97
C ASP A 2 23.87 -11.84 4.85
N ALA A 3 24.52 -11.11 3.95
CA ALA A 3 24.34 -9.66 3.77
C ALA A 3 22.90 -9.28 3.37
N LEU A 4 22.25 -10.09 2.52
CA LEU A 4 20.87 -9.88 2.10
C LEU A 4 19.92 -10.08 3.29
N SER A 5 20.06 -11.17 4.03
CA SER A 5 19.28 -11.46 5.23
C SER A 5 19.42 -10.35 6.30
N HIS A 6 20.62 -9.81 6.48
CA HIS A 6 20.85 -8.69 7.38
C HIS A 6 20.14 -7.41 6.90
N ARG A 7 20.22 -7.12 5.60
CA ARG A 7 19.55 -5.97 4.97
C ARG A 7 18.03 -6.05 5.09
N ILE A 8 17.45 -7.21 4.77
CA ILE A 8 16.01 -7.47 4.91
C ILE A 8 15.56 -7.21 6.35
N LYS A 9 16.30 -7.73 7.33
CA LYS A 9 15.99 -7.51 8.75
C LYS A 9 16.01 -6.01 9.10
N LYS A 10 17.08 -5.30 8.75
CA LYS A 10 17.23 -3.86 9.04
C LYS A 10 16.10 -3.02 8.44
N VAL A 11 15.73 -3.26 7.19
CA VAL A 11 14.66 -2.48 6.53
C VAL A 11 13.27 -2.84 7.06
N ALA A 12 13.04 -4.11 7.43
CA ALA A 12 11.79 -4.53 8.07
C ALA A 12 11.62 -3.90 9.46
N GLU A 13 12.66 -3.92 10.29
CA GLU A 13 12.67 -3.29 11.61
C GLU A 13 12.37 -1.78 11.50
N SER A 14 13.00 -1.08 10.55
CA SER A 14 12.74 0.34 10.31
C SER A 14 11.27 0.65 9.95
N VAL A 15 10.55 -0.28 9.31
CA VAL A 15 9.12 -0.14 9.04
C VAL A 15 8.30 -0.38 10.31
N LEU A 16 8.64 -1.41 11.08
CA LEU A 16 7.92 -1.77 12.31
C LEU A 16 8.04 -0.71 13.40
N GLU A 17 9.20 -0.04 13.48
CA GLU A 17 9.47 1.05 14.44
C GLU A 17 8.85 2.39 14.03
N ASN A 18 8.28 2.51 12.82
CA ASN A 18 7.74 3.77 12.31
C ASN A 18 6.32 4.01 12.84
N GLU A 19 6.21 4.58 14.04
CA GLU A 19 4.93 4.88 14.69
C GLU A 19 4.01 5.77 13.84
N ALA A 20 4.57 6.65 13.01
CA ALA A 20 3.79 7.49 12.09
C ALA A 20 3.06 6.69 11.00
N LEU A 21 3.31 5.39 10.85
CA LEU A 21 2.51 4.50 10.00
C LEU A 21 1.29 3.93 10.72
N ILE A 22 1.27 3.89 12.04
CA ILE A 22 0.26 3.13 12.81
C ILE A 22 -0.57 3.97 13.77
N GLY A 23 -0.17 5.21 14.08
CA GLY A 23 -0.90 6.05 15.02
C GLY A 23 -2.39 6.15 14.66
N GLY A 24 -3.29 6.09 15.64
CA GLY A 24 -4.74 6.22 15.43
C GLY A 24 -5.42 5.01 14.76
N LEU A 25 -4.69 3.96 14.39
CA LEU A 25 -5.27 2.72 13.86
C LEU A 25 -5.43 1.68 14.99
N ASP A 26 -6.44 0.82 14.87
CA ASP A 26 -6.52 -0.36 15.72
C ASP A 26 -5.38 -1.35 15.39
N LYS A 27 -5.09 -2.24 16.33
CA LYS A 27 -3.96 -3.19 16.25
C LYS A 27 -3.99 -4.06 14.99
N SER A 28 -5.17 -4.47 14.53
CA SER A 28 -5.30 -5.35 13.35
C SER A 28 -4.99 -4.59 12.06
N THR A 29 -5.54 -3.38 11.93
CA THR A 29 -5.30 -2.47 10.79
C THR A 29 -3.84 -2.03 10.74
N ALA A 30 -3.25 -1.65 11.87
CA ALA A 30 -1.84 -1.31 11.98
C ALA A 30 -0.92 -2.45 11.51
N LYS A 31 -1.21 -3.69 11.96
CA LYS A 31 -0.43 -4.88 11.58
C LYS A 31 -0.46 -5.13 10.07
N ILE A 32 -1.62 -4.99 9.43
CA ILE A 32 -1.77 -5.22 7.99
C ILE A 32 -1.03 -4.15 7.18
N LEU A 33 -1.14 -2.88 7.59
CA LEU A 33 -0.43 -1.78 6.93
C LEU A 33 1.09 -1.89 7.09
N GLN A 34 1.57 -2.26 8.29
CA GLN A 34 2.99 -2.53 8.53
C GLN A 34 3.49 -3.73 7.72
N GLY A 35 2.73 -4.82 7.67
CA GLY A 35 3.06 -5.99 6.87
C GLY A 35 3.23 -5.66 5.39
N TRP A 36 2.40 -4.75 4.86
CA TRP A 36 2.56 -4.25 3.49
C TRP A 36 3.86 -3.44 3.32
N GLY A 37 4.18 -2.57 4.28
CA GLY A 37 5.46 -1.85 4.27
C GLY A 37 6.67 -2.76 4.34
N VAL A 38 6.63 -3.80 5.18
CA VAL A 38 7.68 -4.81 5.27
C VAL A 38 7.85 -5.54 3.95
N LYS A 39 6.75 -5.95 3.29
CA LYS A 39 6.81 -6.58 1.96
C LYS A 39 7.54 -5.70 0.94
N HIS A 40 7.21 -4.41 0.86
CA HIS A 40 7.91 -3.48 -0.03
C HIS A 40 9.40 -3.32 0.34
N ALA A 41 9.70 -3.27 1.63
CA ALA A 41 11.06 -3.11 2.11
C ALA A 41 11.93 -4.35 1.81
N THR A 42 11.40 -5.54 2.04
CA THR A 42 12.02 -6.81 1.68
C THR A 42 12.30 -6.88 0.18
N ARG A 43 11.31 -6.55 -0.66
CA ARG A 43 11.49 -6.55 -2.12
C ARG A 43 12.59 -5.58 -2.56
N ALA A 44 12.64 -4.37 -2.00
CA ALA A 44 13.71 -3.42 -2.30
C ALA A 44 15.11 -3.96 -1.92
N ALA A 45 15.21 -4.69 -0.81
CA ALA A 45 16.46 -5.33 -0.40
C ALA A 45 16.85 -6.49 -1.34
N GLU A 46 15.88 -7.29 -1.78
CA GLU A 46 16.07 -8.37 -2.76
C GLU A 46 16.49 -7.83 -4.13
N ASP A 47 15.84 -6.76 -4.62
CA ASP A 47 16.16 -6.11 -5.90
C ASP A 47 17.59 -5.53 -5.93
N THR A 48 18.22 -5.35 -4.77
CA THR A 48 19.58 -4.80 -4.62
C THR A 48 20.61 -5.81 -4.12
N HIS A 49 20.30 -7.11 -4.12
CA HIS A 49 21.16 -8.16 -3.54
C HIS A 49 22.57 -8.25 -4.17
N THR A 50 22.74 -7.82 -5.41
CA THR A 50 24.03 -7.83 -6.12
C THR A 50 24.91 -6.62 -5.80
N LEU A 51 24.38 -5.63 -5.08
CA LEU A 51 25.08 -4.39 -4.74
C LEU A 51 25.73 -4.49 -3.36
N ASP A 52 26.86 -3.80 -3.20
CA ASP A 52 27.44 -3.52 -1.89
C ASP A 52 26.45 -2.71 -1.02
N ASP A 53 26.70 -2.65 0.28
CA ASP A 53 25.76 -2.07 1.23
C ASP A 53 25.46 -0.58 0.98
N GLU A 54 26.46 0.21 0.60
CA GLU A 54 26.28 1.64 0.34
C GLU A 54 25.46 1.87 -0.94
N SER A 55 25.81 1.17 -2.01
CA SER A 55 25.09 1.23 -3.28
C SER A 55 23.65 0.72 -3.15
N ALA A 56 23.45 -0.36 -2.40
CA ALA A 56 22.13 -0.90 -2.11
C ALA A 56 21.27 0.09 -1.32
N GLU A 57 21.81 0.72 -0.28
CA GLU A 57 21.05 1.69 0.52
C GLU A 57 20.59 2.88 -0.32
N LYS A 58 21.48 3.40 -1.19
CA LYS A 58 21.14 4.47 -2.14
C LYS A 58 20.08 4.03 -3.14
N ALA A 59 20.19 2.81 -3.68
CA ALA A 59 19.24 2.28 -4.66
C ALA A 59 17.85 1.97 -4.06
N MET A 60 17.80 1.49 -2.81
CA MET A 60 16.53 1.21 -2.11
C MET A 60 15.79 2.48 -1.68
N TYR A 61 16.52 3.56 -1.37
CA TYR A 61 15.94 4.75 -0.73
C TYR A 61 14.71 5.35 -1.45
N PRO A 62 14.70 5.54 -2.79
CA PRO A 62 13.54 6.05 -3.50
C PRO A 62 12.29 5.18 -3.32
N GLN A 63 12.42 3.85 -3.44
CA GLN A 63 11.32 2.91 -3.32
C GLN A 63 10.79 2.86 -1.88
N LEU A 64 11.68 2.78 -0.89
CA LEU A 64 11.31 2.83 0.53
C LEU A 64 10.62 4.16 0.89
N LYS A 65 11.04 5.27 0.30
CA LYS A 65 10.42 6.58 0.50
C LYS A 65 9.03 6.66 -0.14
N ALA A 66 8.87 6.16 -1.36
CA ALA A 66 7.58 6.11 -2.05
C ALA A 66 6.58 5.22 -1.29
N SER A 67 7.00 4.01 -0.89
CA SER A 67 6.21 3.09 -0.05
C SER A 67 5.73 3.74 1.24
N ARG A 68 6.64 4.34 2.03
CA ARG A 68 6.26 5.06 3.26
C ARG A 68 5.26 6.18 3.02
N ARG A 69 5.41 6.94 1.93
CA ARG A 69 4.49 8.04 1.60
C ARG A 69 3.10 7.52 1.26
N LEU A 70 2.99 6.42 0.52
CA LEU A 70 1.72 5.76 0.22
C LEU A 70 1.04 5.25 1.48
N LEU A 71 1.75 4.46 2.29
CA LEU A 71 1.18 3.87 3.51
C LEU A 71 0.71 4.94 4.50
N ARG A 72 1.45 6.05 4.65
CA ARG A 72 0.99 7.20 5.44
C ARG A 72 -0.27 7.85 4.87
N ALA A 73 -0.37 7.98 3.56
CA ALA A 73 -1.59 8.52 2.94
C ALA A 73 -2.80 7.61 3.19
N ILE A 74 -2.62 6.30 3.14
CA ILE A 74 -3.66 5.31 3.46
C ILE A 74 -4.06 5.37 4.93
N ARG A 75 -3.09 5.47 5.86
CA ARG A 75 -3.37 5.65 7.29
C ARG A 75 -4.19 6.92 7.55
N VAL A 76 -3.79 8.05 6.96
CA VAL A 76 -4.51 9.33 7.11
C VAL A 76 -5.90 9.25 6.47
N TRP A 77 -6.07 8.52 5.36
CA TRP A 77 -7.38 8.23 4.79
C TRP A 77 -8.27 7.51 5.80
N LEU A 78 -7.80 6.37 6.34
CA LEU A 78 -8.57 5.53 7.27
C LEU A 78 -8.96 6.25 8.57
N GLU A 79 -8.11 7.15 9.04
CA GLU A 79 -8.34 7.92 10.27
C GLU A 79 -9.43 8.99 10.10
N HIS A 80 -9.50 9.64 8.93
CA HIS A 80 -10.32 10.85 8.76
C HIS A 80 -11.53 10.66 7.83
N GLU A 81 -11.61 9.57 7.05
CA GLU A 81 -12.63 9.39 6.02
C GLU A 81 -14.07 9.52 6.54
N LYS A 82 -14.37 9.01 7.73
CA LYS A 82 -15.73 9.04 8.30
C LYS A 82 -16.18 10.43 8.76
N GLU A 83 -15.23 11.27 9.14
CA GLU A 83 -15.51 12.61 9.72
C GLU A 83 -15.31 13.73 8.69
N ALA A 84 -14.58 13.44 7.61
CA ALA A 84 -14.30 14.37 6.54
C ALA A 84 -15.54 14.71 5.70
N THR A 85 -15.63 15.98 5.31
CA THR A 85 -16.56 16.44 4.28
C THR A 85 -16.31 15.74 2.94
N ALA A 86 -17.25 15.86 1.99
CA ALA A 86 -17.07 15.30 0.65
C ALA A 86 -15.81 15.84 -0.05
N GLU A 87 -15.53 17.14 0.08
CA GLU A 87 -14.34 17.77 -0.50
C GLU A 87 -13.05 17.30 0.16
N GLU A 88 -13.03 17.18 1.48
CA GLU A 88 -11.87 16.69 2.23
C GLU A 88 -11.58 15.23 1.90
N ARG A 89 -12.62 14.38 1.81
CA ARG A 89 -12.48 13.02 1.31
C ARG A 89 -11.88 13.02 -0.09
N GLN A 90 -12.39 13.81 -1.03
CA GLN A 90 -11.79 13.86 -2.36
C GLN A 90 -10.29 14.23 -2.34
N LYS A 91 -9.89 15.20 -1.51
CA LYS A 91 -8.48 15.60 -1.33
C LYS A 91 -7.62 14.49 -0.72
N LEU A 92 -8.13 13.79 0.30
CA LEU A 92 -7.45 12.66 0.92
C LEU A 92 -7.26 11.52 -0.10
N TRP A 93 -8.28 11.23 -0.90
CA TRP A 93 -8.21 10.18 -1.91
C TRP A 93 -7.22 10.50 -3.03
N ALA A 94 -7.28 11.74 -3.55
CA ALA A 94 -6.33 12.21 -4.56
C ALA A 94 -4.88 12.14 -4.05
N LYS A 95 -4.66 12.33 -2.75
CA LYS A 95 -3.35 12.15 -2.13
C LYS A 95 -2.93 10.67 -2.13
N VAL A 96 -3.83 9.73 -1.83
CA VAL A 96 -3.54 8.29 -1.93
C VAL A 96 -3.16 7.92 -3.37
N GLU A 97 -3.96 8.35 -4.35
CA GLU A 97 -3.68 8.10 -5.78
C GLU A 97 -2.31 8.65 -6.20
N LYS A 98 -2.02 9.91 -5.88
CA LYS A 98 -0.73 10.53 -6.21
C LYS A 98 0.47 9.79 -5.58
N ARG A 99 0.29 9.22 -4.38
CA ARG A 99 1.36 8.40 -3.77
C ARG A 99 1.46 7.02 -4.39
N ALA A 100 0.34 6.44 -4.82
CA ALA A 100 0.33 5.17 -5.54
C ALA A 100 1.03 5.31 -6.90
N GLN A 101 0.75 6.38 -7.65
CA GLN A 101 1.45 6.71 -8.89
C GLN A 101 2.96 6.81 -8.70
N GLY A 102 3.42 7.46 -7.63
CA GLY A 102 4.84 7.56 -7.32
C GLY A 102 5.54 6.25 -6.93
N LEU A 103 4.80 5.16 -6.68
CA LEU A 103 5.36 3.84 -6.34
C LEU A 103 5.17 2.81 -7.44
N TYR A 104 4.03 2.83 -8.11
CA TYR A 104 3.60 1.82 -9.07
C TYR A 104 3.48 2.35 -10.51
N GLY A 105 3.72 3.66 -10.73
CA GLY A 105 3.75 4.31 -12.03
C GLY A 105 2.59 5.30 -12.27
N ASP A 106 2.87 6.35 -13.03
CA ASP A 106 1.94 7.47 -13.29
C ASP A 106 0.67 7.07 -14.06
N GLY A 107 0.63 5.89 -14.67
CA GLY A 107 -0.53 5.35 -15.38
C GLY A 107 -1.66 4.85 -14.47
N ILE A 108 -1.49 4.89 -13.15
CA ILE A 108 -2.50 4.47 -12.20
C ILE A 108 -3.56 5.56 -12.02
N SER A 109 -4.80 5.16 -12.18
CA SER A 109 -5.97 5.90 -11.73
C SER A 109 -6.76 5.01 -10.79
N LEU A 110 -6.86 5.43 -9.53
CA LEU A 110 -7.60 4.67 -8.53
C LEU A 110 -9.10 4.87 -8.77
N PRO A 111 -9.91 3.80 -8.74
CA PRO A 111 -11.35 3.96 -8.73
C PRO A 111 -11.80 4.62 -7.42
N SER A 112 -13.10 4.92 -7.33
CA SER A 112 -13.70 5.49 -6.12
C SER A 112 -13.30 4.68 -4.87
N PRO A 113 -13.03 5.33 -3.72
CA PRO A 113 -12.66 4.63 -2.49
C PRO A 113 -13.72 3.63 -2.03
N SER A 114 -14.99 3.87 -2.38
CA SER A 114 -16.11 2.94 -2.12
C SER A 114 -15.96 1.56 -2.79
N GLN A 115 -15.13 1.44 -3.83
CA GLN A 115 -14.82 0.16 -4.48
C GLN A 115 -13.89 -0.73 -3.62
N PHE A 116 -13.21 -0.13 -2.65
CA PHE A 116 -12.31 -0.83 -1.73
C PHE A 116 -12.93 -1.03 -0.36
N SER A 117 -14.08 -0.40 -0.06
CA SER A 117 -14.74 -0.51 1.23
C SER A 117 -15.04 -1.96 1.62
N GLY A 118 -14.76 -2.27 2.88
CA GLY A 118 -15.20 -3.49 3.53
C GLY A 118 -15.91 -3.18 4.86
N GLU A 119 -16.29 -4.22 5.59
CA GLU A 119 -16.88 -4.08 6.93
C GLU A 119 -15.86 -3.51 7.92
N LYS A 120 -14.57 -3.80 7.70
CA LYS A 120 -13.46 -3.39 8.56
C LYS A 120 -12.38 -2.63 7.78
N PRO A 121 -11.63 -1.72 8.44
CA PRO A 121 -10.50 -1.03 7.81
C PRO A 121 -9.42 -1.97 7.24
N VAL A 122 -9.26 -3.17 7.83
CA VAL A 122 -8.37 -4.22 7.31
C VAL A 122 -8.74 -4.62 5.88
N GLU A 123 -10.01 -4.91 5.63
CA GLU A 123 -10.50 -5.31 4.31
C GLU A 123 -10.28 -4.20 3.27
N PHE A 124 -10.41 -2.94 3.68
CA PHE A 124 -10.07 -1.82 2.81
C PHE A 124 -8.62 -1.83 2.36
N ILE A 125 -7.68 -2.08 3.28
CA ILE A 125 -6.25 -2.16 2.95
C ILE A 125 -5.98 -3.36 2.04
N GLU A 126 -6.60 -4.51 2.31
CA GLU A 126 -6.44 -5.72 1.51
C GLU A 126 -6.95 -5.53 0.08
N ASN A 127 -8.16 -5.03 -0.09
CA ASN A 127 -8.75 -4.75 -1.41
C ASN A 127 -7.90 -3.75 -2.20
N LEU A 128 -7.42 -2.67 -1.55
CA LEU A 128 -6.58 -1.67 -2.19
C LEU A 128 -5.22 -2.27 -2.60
N ARG A 129 -4.62 -3.08 -1.71
CA ARG A 129 -3.36 -3.77 -2.00
C ARG A 129 -3.52 -4.74 -3.16
N GLU A 130 -4.56 -5.56 -3.18
CA GLU A 130 -4.83 -6.50 -4.25
C GLU A 130 -5.02 -5.79 -5.59
N TRP A 131 -5.70 -4.64 -5.62
CA TRP A 131 -5.88 -3.88 -6.86
C TRP A 131 -4.57 -3.28 -7.39
N LEU A 132 -3.69 -2.84 -6.49
CA LEU A 132 -2.39 -2.26 -6.83
C LEU A 132 -1.38 -3.32 -7.25
N GLU A 133 -1.36 -4.47 -6.56
CA GLU A 133 -0.34 -5.51 -6.73
C GLU A 133 -0.79 -6.67 -7.64
N GLY A 134 -2.09 -6.91 -7.79
CA GLY A 134 -2.66 -8.06 -8.51
C GLY A 134 -2.77 -7.88 -10.03
N GLY A 135 -2.38 -6.73 -10.56
CA GLY A 135 -2.63 -6.33 -11.95
C GLY A 135 -1.41 -6.23 -12.85
N SER A 136 -0.42 -7.13 -12.74
CA SER A 136 0.69 -7.20 -13.71
C SER A 136 0.28 -7.73 -15.10
N ASN A 137 -1.02 -7.82 -15.41
CA ASN A 137 -1.51 -7.88 -16.78
C ASN A 137 -2.77 -7.01 -16.98
N GLU A 138 -2.71 -6.24 -18.05
CA GLU A 138 -3.68 -5.38 -18.74
C GLU A 138 -5.05 -4.98 -18.13
N LYS A 139 -5.45 -3.75 -18.48
CA LYS A 139 -6.68 -3.03 -18.11
C LYS A 139 -8.00 -3.79 -18.34
N GLU A 140 -7.99 -4.91 -19.06
CA GLU A 140 -9.14 -5.79 -19.28
C GLU A 140 -9.47 -6.65 -18.04
N ASP A 141 -8.47 -7.21 -17.37
CA ASP A 141 -8.67 -8.11 -16.23
C ASP A 141 -9.25 -7.41 -15.01
N LYS A 142 -8.98 -6.11 -14.84
CA LYS A 142 -9.58 -5.33 -13.76
C LYS A 142 -11.10 -5.30 -13.89
N LYS A 143 -11.66 -5.16 -15.09
CA LYS A 143 -13.13 -5.19 -15.32
C LYS A 143 -13.74 -6.56 -14.97
N THR A 144 -13.07 -7.64 -15.36
CA THR A 144 -13.51 -9.02 -15.12
C THR A 144 -13.40 -9.40 -13.64
N PHE A 145 -12.33 -8.97 -12.97
CA PHE A 145 -12.10 -9.15 -11.53
C PHE A 145 -13.18 -8.47 -10.69
N PHE A 146 -13.52 -7.21 -10.98
CA PHE A 146 -14.64 -6.52 -10.31
C PHE A 146 -15.99 -7.21 -10.56
N SER A 147 -16.21 -7.75 -11.75
CA SER A 147 -17.42 -8.54 -12.04
C SER A 147 -17.46 -9.86 -11.26
N SER A 148 -16.32 -10.46 -10.91
CA SER A 148 -16.27 -11.71 -10.14
C SER A 148 -16.45 -11.48 -8.63
N LEU A 149 -15.84 -10.41 -8.09
CA LEU A 149 -15.93 -10.07 -6.66
C LEU A 149 -17.31 -9.50 -6.25
N PHE A 150 -17.92 -8.69 -7.12
CA PHE A 150 -19.18 -8.01 -6.83
C PHE A 150 -20.38 -8.59 -7.60
N GLY A 151 -20.16 -9.56 -8.50
CA GLY A 151 -21.18 -10.11 -9.39
C GLY A 151 -22.20 -11.04 -8.74
N ASN A 152 -22.02 -11.50 -7.50
CA ASN A 152 -22.96 -12.42 -6.86
C ASN A 152 -23.94 -11.71 -5.92
N LYS A 153 -24.66 -10.70 -6.43
CA LYS A 153 -25.95 -10.27 -5.88
C LYS A 153 -26.97 -10.14 -7.02
N LYS A 154 -27.36 -11.27 -7.61
CA LYS A 154 -28.65 -11.37 -8.31
C LYS A 154 -29.55 -12.39 -7.63
N LYS A 155 -30.42 -11.82 -6.78
CA LYS A 155 -31.81 -12.21 -6.53
C LYS A 155 -32.24 -13.61 -6.98
N LYS A 156 -32.56 -14.47 -6.02
CA LYS A 156 -33.94 -14.92 -5.82
C LYS A 156 -34.16 -15.29 -4.36
#